data_AF-A0A7V5LJX2-F1
#
_entry.id   AF-A0A7V5LJX2-F1
#
_cell.length_a   1.000
_cell.length_b   1.000
_cell.length_c   1.000
_cell.angle_alpha   90.00
_cell.angle_beta   90.00
_cell.angle_gamma   90.00
#
_symmetry.space_group_name_H-M   'P 1'
#
loop_
_entity.id
_entity.type
_entity.pdbx_description
1 polymer ?
#
loop_
_entity_poly.entity_id
_entity_poly.type
_entity_poly.pdbx_seq_one_letter_code
_entity_poly.pdbx_strand_id
1 'polypeptide(L)'
;MGRLTKKQRQRIRYFLKAKTAIDQKKELIHSGDVPQYIAKHIPFIRKLAKNIDQLLIVSSFVEPPLKTGLIDRFLVLAELEQLDALICLNKIDLLDNVAKAEEIAEIYRRIGYPVFLTSANNGQGIQPLFDALKNKVTALAGHSGVGKSSLLNAMVPELKIHVNEVSPSTKKGRHTTTRIKVYELDEQTRVIDLPGIKLLDFIDIHYSEARLFYREFEALAPYCKFNDCQHITEDQCAVKEALKKGQIHPLRYESYLNLVESLKNFG
;
A
#
# COMPACT_ATOMS: atom_id res chain seq x y z
N MET A 1 -16.75 -16.97 -26.43
CA MET A 1 -16.67 -17.40 -25.01
C MET A 1 -15.40 -18.22 -24.82
N GLY A 2 -14.32 -17.62 -24.33
CA GLY A 2 -13.03 -18.30 -24.18
C GLY A 2 -13.13 -19.43 -23.14
N ARG A 3 -12.81 -20.67 -23.52
CA ARG A 3 -12.83 -21.80 -22.59
C ARG A 3 -11.73 -21.60 -21.55
N LEU A 4 -12.14 -21.49 -20.28
CA LEU A 4 -11.23 -21.47 -19.13
C LEU A 4 -10.28 -22.67 -19.18
N THR A 5 -9.00 -22.42 -18.97
CA THR A 5 -7.96 -23.44 -18.93
C THR A 5 -8.17 -24.38 -17.72
N LYS A 6 -7.60 -25.58 -17.79
CA LYS A 6 -7.71 -26.60 -16.72
C LYS A 6 -7.23 -26.06 -15.36
N LYS A 7 -6.21 -25.20 -15.38
CA LYS A 7 -5.61 -24.50 -14.21
C LYS A 7 -6.55 -23.43 -13.63
N GLN A 8 -7.22 -22.66 -14.48
CA GLN A 8 -8.23 -21.67 -14.06
C GLN A 8 -9.47 -22.35 -13.44
N ARG A 9 -9.94 -23.47 -14.00
CA ARG A 9 -11.07 -24.23 -13.44
C ARG A 9 -10.74 -24.89 -12.10
N GLN A 10 -9.48 -25.25 -11.87
CA GLN A 10 -9.03 -25.85 -10.62
C GLN A 10 -8.89 -24.78 -9.51
N ARG A 11 -8.38 -23.58 -9.85
CA ARG A 11 -8.38 -22.41 -8.96
C ARG A 11 -9.79 -21.98 -8.59
N ILE A 12 -10.71 -21.83 -9.56
CA ILE A 12 -12.10 -21.44 -9.28
C ILE A 12 -12.81 -22.47 -8.39
N ARG A 13 -12.60 -23.78 -8.62
CA ARG A 13 -13.14 -24.85 -7.74
C ARG A 13 -12.57 -24.81 -6.33
N TYR A 14 -11.30 -24.43 -6.18
CA TYR A 14 -10.64 -24.25 -4.88
C TYR A 14 -11.22 -23.04 -4.13
N PHE A 15 -11.53 -21.95 -4.85
CA PHE A 15 -12.12 -20.73 -4.28
C PHE A 15 -13.61 -20.86 -3.91
N LEU A 16 -14.41 -21.61 -4.68
CA LEU A 16 -15.81 -21.88 -4.32
C LEU A 16 -15.92 -22.71 -3.02
N LYS A 17 -14.93 -23.57 -2.74
CA LYS A 17 -14.79 -24.24 -1.43
C LYS A 17 -14.25 -23.33 -0.33
N ALA A 18 -13.49 -22.29 -0.68
CA ALA A 18 -12.92 -21.33 0.26
C ALA A 18 -13.94 -20.29 0.77
N LYS A 19 -15.08 -20.08 0.09
CA LYS A 19 -16.14 -19.15 0.54
C LYS A 19 -16.74 -19.57 1.88
N THR A 20 -16.84 -20.87 2.14
CA THR A 20 -17.23 -21.46 3.44
C THR A 20 -16.13 -21.40 4.51
N ALA A 21 -14.92 -20.94 4.17
CA ALA A 21 -13.73 -21.00 5.03
C ALA A 21 -13.10 -19.62 5.32
N ILE A 22 -13.76 -18.52 4.92
CA ILE A 22 -13.24 -17.15 5.19
C ILE A 22 -13.37 -16.83 6.69
N ASP A 23 -14.47 -17.22 7.32
CA ASP A 23 -14.67 -17.02 8.76
C ASP A 23 -13.73 -17.92 9.59
N GLN A 24 -13.53 -19.18 9.18
CA GLN A 24 -12.58 -20.10 9.83
C GLN A 24 -11.10 -19.71 9.63
N LYS A 25 -10.77 -18.97 8.56
CA LYS A 25 -9.40 -18.48 8.34
C LYS A 25 -9.02 -17.33 9.27
N LYS A 26 -9.98 -16.52 9.74
CA LYS A 26 -9.68 -15.50 10.76
C LYS A 26 -9.26 -16.16 12.09
N GLU A 27 -9.86 -17.29 12.47
CA GLU A 27 -9.46 -18.04 13.68
C GLU A 27 -8.14 -18.82 13.52
N LEU A 28 -7.90 -19.48 12.38
CA LEU A 28 -6.66 -20.26 12.13
C LEU A 28 -5.39 -19.38 12.03
N ILE A 29 -5.53 -18.10 11.68
CA ILE A 29 -4.40 -17.16 11.67
C ILE A 29 -4.02 -16.73 13.10
N HIS A 30 -4.97 -16.76 14.05
CA HIS A 30 -4.70 -16.45 15.46
C HIS A 30 -4.06 -17.61 16.24
N SER A 31 -4.18 -18.86 15.78
CA SER A 31 -3.70 -20.04 16.51
C SER A 31 -2.29 -20.53 16.14
N GLY A 32 -1.60 -19.88 15.20
CA GLY A 32 -0.21 -20.18 14.86
C GLY A 32 0.04 -21.46 14.02
N ASP A 33 -0.98 -22.30 13.83
CA ASP A 33 -0.87 -23.53 13.03
C ASP A 33 -1.28 -23.31 11.56
N VAL A 34 -0.38 -22.66 10.81
CA VAL A 34 -0.58 -22.39 9.38
C VAL A 34 -0.09 -23.57 8.51
N PRO A 35 -0.94 -24.19 7.67
CA PRO A 35 -0.54 -25.26 6.76
C PRO A 35 0.61 -24.86 5.81
N GLN A 36 1.57 -25.76 5.60
CA GLN A 36 2.82 -25.55 4.84
C GLN A 36 2.67 -24.95 3.42
N TYR A 37 1.51 -25.09 2.77
CA TYR A 37 1.29 -24.48 1.44
C TYR A 37 0.89 -23.00 1.52
N ILE A 38 0.32 -22.53 2.65
CA ILE A 38 0.16 -21.10 2.96
C ILE A 38 1.52 -20.52 3.39
N ALA A 39 2.34 -21.30 4.10
CA ALA A 39 3.71 -20.90 4.47
C ALA A 39 4.62 -20.57 3.26
N LYS A 40 4.37 -21.17 2.08
CA LYS A 40 5.08 -20.80 0.84
C LYS A 40 4.80 -19.36 0.39
N HIS A 41 3.62 -18.84 0.70
CA HIS A 41 3.19 -17.47 0.42
C HIS A 41 3.48 -16.50 1.59
N ILE A 42 4.35 -16.87 2.55
CA ILE A 42 4.76 -15.93 3.60
C ILE A 42 5.26 -14.62 2.95
N PRO A 43 4.82 -13.46 3.45
CA PRO A 43 4.76 -12.22 2.68
C PRO A 43 6.19 -11.70 2.40
N PHE A 44 6.50 -11.24 1.18
CA PHE A 44 7.88 -10.94 0.77
C PHE A 44 8.52 -9.88 1.66
N ILE A 45 7.75 -8.89 2.10
CA ILE A 45 8.20 -7.85 3.02
C ILE A 45 8.59 -8.47 4.36
N ARG A 46 7.73 -9.34 4.91
CA ARG A 46 8.01 -10.06 6.17
C ARG A 46 9.14 -11.08 6.07
N LYS A 47 9.44 -11.59 4.86
CA LYS A 47 10.64 -12.41 4.59
C LYS A 47 11.91 -11.57 4.51
N LEU A 48 11.83 -10.38 3.92
CA LEU A 48 12.96 -9.46 3.77
C LEU A 48 13.43 -8.91 5.12
N ALA A 49 12.51 -8.64 6.04
CA ALA A 49 12.85 -8.30 7.40
C ALA A 49 11.86 -8.94 8.37
N LYS A 50 12.39 -9.71 9.32
CA LYS A 50 11.60 -10.29 10.41
C LYS A 50 10.97 -9.14 11.20
N ASN A 51 9.68 -9.29 11.51
CA ASN A 51 8.90 -8.40 12.38
C ASN A 51 8.74 -6.97 11.85
N ILE A 52 8.24 -6.78 10.62
CA ILE A 52 7.72 -5.48 10.18
C ILE A 52 6.28 -5.35 10.71
N ASP A 53 6.01 -4.27 11.44
CA ASP A 53 4.70 -3.96 12.01
C ASP A 53 3.86 -3.13 11.05
N GLN A 54 4.50 -2.21 10.32
CA GLN A 54 3.79 -1.24 9.48
C GLN A 54 4.57 -0.80 8.24
N LEU A 55 3.84 -0.30 7.25
CA LEU A 55 4.34 0.30 6.02
C LEU A 55 4.09 1.82 6.05
N LEU A 56 5.15 2.62 5.97
CA LEU A 56 5.06 4.06 5.78
C LEU A 56 5.25 4.40 4.30
N ILE A 57 4.17 4.86 3.67
CA ILE A 57 4.10 5.25 2.27
C ILE A 57 4.40 6.74 2.16
N VAL A 58 5.60 7.09 1.69
CA VAL A 58 6.05 8.46 1.50
C VAL A 58 5.83 8.89 0.06
N SER A 59 5.07 9.96 -0.13
CA SER A 59 4.87 10.65 -1.41
C SER A 59 5.08 12.15 -1.25
N SER A 60 5.25 12.88 -2.35
CA SER A 60 5.34 14.34 -2.37
C SER A 60 4.43 14.91 -3.44
N PHE A 61 4.08 16.20 -3.33
CA PHE A 61 3.18 16.85 -4.27
C PHE A 61 3.87 17.38 -5.53
N VAL A 62 5.11 17.85 -5.39
CA VAL A 62 5.79 18.64 -6.43
C VAL A 62 6.94 17.85 -7.05
N GLU A 63 7.84 17.34 -6.21
CA GLU A 63 9.06 16.69 -6.69
C GLU A 63 9.26 15.31 -6.04
N PRO A 64 8.92 14.21 -6.73
CA PRO A 64 8.13 14.13 -7.97
C PRO A 64 6.64 14.51 -7.76
N PRO A 65 5.87 14.77 -8.84
CA PRO A 65 4.44 15.00 -8.74
C PRO A 65 3.70 13.83 -8.10
N LEU A 66 2.69 14.14 -7.28
CA LEU A 66 1.90 13.12 -6.60
C LEU A 66 1.21 12.19 -7.60
N LYS A 67 1.35 10.89 -7.36
CA LYS A 67 0.61 9.83 -8.07
C LYS A 67 -0.18 9.01 -7.07
N THR A 68 -1.47 9.32 -6.91
CA THR A 68 -2.35 8.60 -5.98
C THR A 68 -2.40 7.10 -6.26
N GLY A 69 -2.45 6.71 -7.53
CA GLY A 69 -2.39 5.28 -7.91
C GLY A 69 -1.15 4.52 -7.44
N LEU A 70 -0.05 5.21 -7.11
CA LEU A 70 1.09 4.58 -6.46
C LEU A 70 0.81 4.32 -4.97
N ILE A 71 0.26 5.31 -4.26
CA ILE A 71 -0.14 5.16 -2.86
C ILE A 71 -1.09 3.97 -2.77
N ASP A 72 -2.10 3.93 -3.63
CA ASP A 72 -3.11 2.88 -3.65
C ASP A 72 -2.52 1.49 -3.88
N ARG A 73 -1.50 1.36 -4.74
CA ARG A 73 -0.78 0.10 -4.93
C ARG A 73 -0.01 -0.34 -3.68
N PHE A 74 0.62 0.60 -2.97
CA PHE A 74 1.25 0.27 -1.69
C PHE A 74 0.24 -0.07 -0.60
N LEU A 75 -0.94 0.57 -0.60
CA LEU A 75 -2.02 0.21 0.31
C LEU A 75 -2.50 -1.21 0.02
N VAL A 76 -2.71 -1.57 -1.25
CA VAL A 76 -3.04 -2.95 -1.63
C VAL A 76 -1.98 -3.94 -1.15
N LEU A 77 -0.70 -3.58 -1.28
CA LEU A 77 0.41 -4.41 -0.76
C LEU A 77 0.36 -4.53 0.77
N ALA A 78 0.08 -3.43 1.49
CA ALA A 78 -0.05 -3.47 2.95
C ALA A 78 -1.23 -4.34 3.40
N GLU A 79 -2.39 -4.23 2.74
CA GLU A 79 -3.55 -5.10 3.01
C GLU A 79 -3.25 -6.57 2.72
N LEU A 80 -2.56 -6.86 1.60
CA LEU A 80 -2.14 -8.21 1.23
C LEU A 80 -1.19 -8.81 2.27
N GLU A 81 -0.25 -8.01 2.76
CA GLU A 81 0.76 -8.42 3.73
C GLU A 81 0.26 -8.29 5.18
N GLN A 82 -0.98 -7.83 5.40
CA GLN A 82 -1.61 -7.56 6.70
C GLN A 82 -0.75 -6.64 7.59
N LEU A 83 -0.25 -5.56 7.00
CA LEU A 83 0.52 -4.52 7.67
C LEU A 83 -0.36 -3.30 7.93
N ASP A 84 -0.15 -2.64 9.06
CA ASP A 84 -0.68 -1.30 9.25
C ASP A 84 -0.05 -0.38 8.19
N ALA A 85 -0.86 0.47 7.54
CA ALA A 85 -0.36 1.41 6.55
C ALA A 85 -0.52 2.85 7.04
N LEU A 86 0.57 3.61 6.94
CA LEU A 86 0.63 5.04 7.21
C LEU A 86 0.97 5.78 5.91
N ILE A 87 0.36 6.93 5.68
CA ILE A 87 0.65 7.76 4.50
C ILE A 87 1.32 9.05 4.97
N CYS A 88 2.46 9.38 4.37
CA CYS A 88 3.16 10.65 4.56
C CYS A 88 3.18 11.42 3.24
N LEU A 89 2.48 12.55 3.19
CA LEU A 89 2.53 13.48 2.08
C LEU A 89 3.51 14.60 2.43
N ASN A 90 4.74 14.44 1.95
CA ASN A 90 5.87 15.29 2.27
C ASN A 90 6.02 16.46 1.28
N LYS A 91 6.90 17.41 1.63
CA LYS A 91 7.22 18.62 0.86
C LYS A 91 6.01 19.54 0.67
N ILE A 92 5.15 19.64 1.67
CA ILE A 92 3.99 20.56 1.62
C ILE A 92 4.41 22.03 1.60
N ASP A 93 5.65 22.34 2.00
CA ASP A 93 6.26 23.67 1.89
C ASP A 93 6.45 24.13 0.44
N LEU A 94 6.42 23.20 -0.53
CA LEU A 94 6.50 23.53 -1.96
C LEU A 94 5.14 23.80 -2.61
N LEU A 95 4.04 23.69 -1.86
CA LEU A 95 2.70 23.93 -2.39
C LEU A 95 2.31 25.40 -2.27
N ASP A 96 1.87 25.98 -3.38
CA ASP A 96 1.24 27.31 -3.37
C ASP A 96 -0.07 27.33 -2.55
N ASN A 97 -0.76 26.19 -2.48
CA ASN A 97 -2.00 26.03 -1.73
C ASN A 97 -2.00 24.70 -0.97
N VAL A 98 -1.72 24.77 0.33
CA VAL A 98 -1.70 23.62 1.24
C VAL A 98 -3.10 22.98 1.39
N ALA A 99 -4.19 23.70 1.11
CA ALA A 99 -5.54 23.11 1.16
C ALA A 99 -5.70 21.93 0.19
N LYS A 100 -5.00 21.94 -0.95
CA LYS A 100 -4.97 20.79 -1.87
C LYS A 100 -4.35 19.54 -1.24
N ALA A 101 -3.39 19.71 -0.34
CA ALA A 101 -2.82 18.57 0.38
C ALA A 101 -3.81 17.97 1.36
N GLU A 102 -4.57 18.82 2.04
CA GLU A 102 -5.60 18.42 2.98
C GLU A 102 -6.75 17.70 2.26
N GLU A 103 -7.20 18.20 1.10
CA GLU A 103 -8.21 17.53 0.27
C GLU A 103 -7.81 16.10 -0.08
N ILE A 104 -6.56 15.88 -0.50
CA ILE A 104 -6.06 14.54 -0.79
C ILE A 104 -5.94 13.70 0.48
N ALA A 105 -5.44 14.27 1.58
CA ALA A 105 -5.31 13.54 2.84
C ALA A 105 -6.66 13.04 3.35
N GLU A 106 -7.70 13.86 3.25
CA GLU A 106 -9.05 13.53 3.69
C GLU A 106 -9.66 12.34 2.93
N ILE A 107 -9.30 12.13 1.66
CA ILE A 107 -9.74 10.95 0.91
C ILE A 107 -9.31 9.67 1.62
N TYR A 108 -8.06 9.60 2.06
CA TYR A 108 -7.49 8.42 2.70
C TYR A 108 -7.88 8.30 4.18
N ARG A 109 -8.00 9.42 4.89
CA ARG A 109 -8.45 9.42 6.30
C ARG A 109 -9.88 8.91 6.42
N ARG A 110 -10.78 9.30 5.50
CA ARG A 110 -12.18 8.84 5.47
C ARG A 110 -12.32 7.32 5.30
N ILE A 111 -11.35 6.67 4.65
CA ILE A 111 -11.32 5.21 4.49
C ILE A 111 -10.43 4.51 5.53
N GLY A 112 -10.01 5.24 6.58
CA GLY A 112 -9.37 4.69 7.78
C GLY A 112 -7.85 4.61 7.75
N TYR A 113 -7.15 5.29 6.83
CA TYR A 113 -5.69 5.38 6.85
C TYR A 113 -5.20 6.64 7.56
N PRO A 114 -4.24 6.54 8.50
CA PRO A 114 -3.55 7.71 9.03
C PRO A 114 -2.77 8.43 7.93
N VAL A 115 -2.94 9.76 7.84
CA VAL A 115 -2.24 10.61 6.88
C VAL A 115 -1.57 11.78 7.57
N PHE A 116 -0.26 11.90 7.35
CA PHE A 116 0.59 12.96 7.87
C PHE A 116 0.99 13.89 6.73
N LEU A 117 0.68 15.18 6.87
CA LEU A 117 1.22 16.23 6.01
C LEU A 117 2.53 16.73 6.61
N THR A 118 3.62 16.64 5.88
CA THR A 118 4.94 16.96 6.42
C THR A 118 5.76 17.86 5.51
N SER A 119 6.70 18.59 6.13
CA SER A 119 7.84 19.17 5.46
C SER A 119 9.10 18.88 6.27
N ALA A 120 9.97 18.05 5.70
CA ALA A 120 11.29 17.78 6.28
C ALA A 120 12.20 19.02 6.31
N ASN A 121 11.90 20.04 5.49
CA ASN A 121 12.71 21.25 5.38
C ASN A 121 12.47 22.20 6.57
N ASN A 122 11.21 22.39 6.97
CA ASN A 122 10.84 23.31 8.05
C ASN A 122 10.39 22.60 9.35
N GLY A 123 10.36 21.27 9.36
CA GLY A 123 9.99 20.46 10.53
C GLY A 123 8.48 20.25 10.73
N GLN A 124 7.63 20.80 9.86
CA GLN A 124 6.18 20.67 9.97
C GLN A 124 5.75 19.20 9.89
N GLY A 125 4.90 18.77 10.83
CA GLY A 125 4.32 17.43 10.85
C GLY A 125 5.28 16.29 11.18
N ILE A 126 6.56 16.58 11.48
CA ILE A 126 7.57 15.57 11.78
C ILE A 126 7.29 14.87 13.11
N GLN A 127 6.97 15.62 14.17
CA GLN A 127 6.74 15.03 15.49
C GLN A 127 5.52 14.07 15.51
N PRO A 128 4.33 14.44 14.99
CA PRO A 128 3.20 13.51 14.91
C PRO A 128 3.51 12.25 14.09
N LEU A 129 4.28 12.39 13.00
CA LEU A 129 4.70 11.24 12.21
C LEU A 129 5.64 10.34 13.02
N PHE A 130 6.64 10.91 13.70
CA PHE A 130 7.57 10.16 14.56
C PHE A 130 6.83 9.41 15.67
N ASP A 131 5.86 10.06 16.32
CA ASP A 131 5.05 9.43 17.37
C ASP A 131 4.27 8.21 16.85
N ALA A 132 3.82 8.22 15.60
CA ALA A 132 3.17 7.08 14.96
C ALA A 132 4.15 5.93 14.61
N LEU A 133 5.45 6.20 14.59
CA LEU A 133 6.50 5.19 14.36
C LEU A 133 7.00 4.55 15.67
N LYS A 134 6.80 5.19 16.81
CA LYS A 134 7.36 4.77 18.10
C LYS A 134 7.06 3.30 18.42
N ASN A 135 8.10 2.61 18.91
CA ASN A 135 8.06 1.21 19.35
C ASN A 135 7.64 0.22 18.23
N LYS A 136 7.83 0.59 16.97
CA LYS A 136 7.49 -0.24 15.81
C LYS A 136 8.67 -0.36 14.85
N VAL A 137 8.67 -1.45 14.09
CA VAL A 137 9.51 -1.66 12.92
C VAL A 137 8.73 -1.27 11.67
N THR A 138 9.17 -0.19 11.02
CA THR A 138 8.46 0.41 9.88
C THR A 138 9.23 0.20 8.59
N ALA A 139 8.59 -0.36 7.57
CA ALA A 139 9.14 -0.36 6.22
C ALA A 139 8.81 0.94 5.48
N LEU A 140 9.78 1.52 4.76
CA LEU A 140 9.53 2.68 3.90
C LEU A 140 9.17 2.26 2.47
N ALA A 141 8.14 2.90 1.94
CA ALA A 141 7.73 2.83 0.55
C ALA A 141 7.66 4.23 -0.07
N GLY A 142 7.91 4.33 -1.37
CA GLY A 142 7.83 5.60 -2.11
C GLY A 142 8.92 5.77 -3.17
N HIS A 143 8.68 6.65 -4.14
CA HIS A 143 9.63 6.95 -5.22
C HIS A 143 10.95 7.53 -4.68
N SER A 144 11.98 7.52 -5.53
CA SER A 144 13.15 8.36 -5.30
C SER A 144 12.74 9.84 -5.31
N GLY A 145 13.40 10.66 -4.49
CA GLY A 145 13.17 12.11 -4.45
C GLY A 145 12.00 12.61 -3.58
N VAL A 146 11.09 11.73 -3.11
CA VAL A 146 9.96 12.14 -2.24
C VAL A 146 10.37 12.63 -0.85
N GLY A 147 11.65 12.46 -0.47
CA GLY A 147 12.22 12.98 0.79
C GLY A 147 12.29 11.99 1.95
N LYS A 148 12.31 10.67 1.69
CA LYS A 148 12.46 9.63 2.73
C LYS A 148 13.67 9.87 3.65
N SER A 149 14.87 10.04 3.09
CA SER A 149 16.09 10.30 3.87
C SER A 149 16.04 11.63 4.61
N SER A 150 15.44 12.66 4.00
CA SER A 150 15.25 13.96 4.65
C SER A 150 14.30 13.86 5.84
N LEU A 151 13.21 13.08 5.75
CA LEU A 151 12.31 12.83 6.87
C LEU A 151 13.04 12.15 8.03
N LEU A 152 13.85 11.13 7.73
CA LEU A 152 14.64 10.43 8.75
C LEU A 152 15.63 11.36 9.46
N ASN A 153 16.35 12.21 8.72
CA ASN A 153 17.22 13.23 9.31
C ASN A 153 16.44 14.28 10.12
N ALA A 154 15.24 14.64 9.70
CA ALA A 154 14.40 15.57 10.44
C ALA A 154 13.87 14.97 11.75
N MET A 155 13.63 13.66 11.78
CA MET A 155 13.24 12.93 12.99
C MET A 155 14.41 12.73 13.96
N VAL A 156 15.57 12.33 13.42
CA VAL A 156 16.78 12.01 14.19
C VAL A 156 18.00 12.60 13.47
N PRO A 157 18.37 13.86 13.77
CA PRO A 157 19.47 14.56 13.10
C PRO A 157 20.83 13.83 13.16
N GLU A 158 21.03 13.01 14.20
CA GLU A 158 22.23 12.22 14.44
C GLU A 158 22.47 11.14 13.38
N LEU A 159 21.42 10.68 12.67
CA LEU A 159 21.53 9.68 11.62
C LEU A 159 22.39 10.16 10.43
N LYS A 160 22.47 11.48 10.21
CA LYS A 160 23.31 12.12 9.17
C LYS A 160 23.26 11.42 7.80
N ILE A 161 22.07 10.99 7.39
CA ILE A 161 21.87 10.26 6.14
C ILE A 161 22.14 11.23 4.98
N HIS A 162 23.07 10.88 4.09
CA HIS A 162 23.28 11.68 2.90
C HIS A 162 22.00 11.70 2.05
N VAL A 163 21.42 12.88 1.82
CA VAL A 163 20.15 13.00 1.05
C VAL A 163 20.31 12.55 -0.41
N ASN A 164 21.55 12.52 -0.93
CA ASN A 164 21.90 11.97 -2.24
C ASN A 164 22.13 10.44 -2.23
N GLU A 165 22.07 9.77 -1.08
CA GLU A 165 22.10 8.31 -0.98
C GLU A 165 20.73 7.66 -1.25
N VAL A 166 19.72 8.44 -1.65
CA VAL A 166 18.55 7.85 -2.32
C VAL A 166 19.07 7.23 -3.61
N SER A 167 19.32 5.93 -3.53
CA SER A 167 19.95 5.05 -4.51
C SER A 167 20.05 5.71 -5.90
N PRO A 168 21.27 6.01 -6.41
CA PRO A 168 21.41 6.63 -7.72
C PRO A 168 20.71 5.74 -8.75
N SER A 169 19.56 6.19 -9.25
CA SER A 169 18.94 5.58 -10.41
C SER A 169 19.76 6.03 -11.61
N THR A 170 20.82 5.28 -11.90
CA THR A 170 21.64 5.48 -13.08
C THR A 170 20.77 5.38 -14.32
N LYS A 171 20.73 6.48 -15.06
CA LYS A 171 20.39 6.53 -16.48
C LYS A 171 20.99 5.31 -17.17
N LYS A 172 20.14 4.52 -17.85
CA LYS A 172 20.48 3.41 -18.76
C LYS A 172 21.34 2.29 -18.13
N GLY A 173 20.75 1.11 -18.02
CA GLY A 173 21.48 -0.15 -17.95
C GLY A 173 21.39 -0.87 -16.60
N ARG A 174 20.45 -1.81 -16.53
CA ARG A 174 20.61 -3.16 -15.97
C ARG A 174 21.62 -3.36 -14.82
N HIS A 175 21.56 -2.57 -13.74
CA HIS A 175 22.19 -2.91 -12.46
C HIS A 175 21.31 -2.50 -11.28
N THR A 176 21.04 -3.50 -10.45
CA THR A 176 19.96 -3.59 -9.47
C THR A 176 20.46 -3.13 -8.09
N THR A 177 19.97 -2.02 -7.54
CA THR A 177 20.29 -1.67 -6.13
C THR A 177 19.57 -2.65 -5.20
N THR A 178 20.33 -3.52 -4.52
CA THR A 178 19.87 -4.69 -3.74
C THR A 178 20.03 -4.53 -2.22
N ARG A 179 20.52 -3.39 -1.71
CA ARG A 179 20.81 -3.24 -0.27
C ARG A 179 19.60 -2.69 0.49
N ILE A 180 19.12 -3.48 1.45
CA ILE A 180 18.21 -3.05 2.51
C ILE A 180 19.03 -2.21 3.49
N LYS A 181 18.51 -1.05 3.91
CA LYS A 181 19.10 -0.24 4.98
C LYS A 181 18.17 -0.24 6.19
N VAL A 182 18.73 -0.35 7.39
CA VAL A 182 18.00 -0.26 8.66
C VAL A 182 18.53 0.96 9.41
N TYR A 183 17.60 1.77 9.89
CA TYR A 183 17.85 2.97 10.67
C TYR A 183 17.21 2.79 12.05
N GLU A 184 17.98 2.98 13.10
CA GLU A 184 17.50 2.97 14.48
C GLU A 184 17.15 4.41 14.86
N LEU A 185 15.87 4.66 15.12
CA LEU A 185 15.37 5.99 15.43
C LEU A 185 15.47 6.27 16.93
N ASP A 186 15.24 5.23 17.73
CA ASP A 186 15.51 5.16 19.17
C ASP A 186 15.75 3.69 19.54
N GLU A 187 15.79 3.36 20.83
CA GLU A 187 16.04 1.99 21.32
C GLU A 187 15.03 0.94 20.82
N GLN A 188 13.78 1.34 20.55
CA GLN A 188 12.67 0.43 20.22
C GLN A 188 12.05 0.71 18.83
N THR A 189 12.43 1.81 18.18
CA THR A 189 11.87 2.25 16.91
C THR A 189 12.87 2.06 15.79
N ARG A 190 12.46 1.34 14.74
CA ARG A 190 13.31 1.03 13.58
C ARG A 190 12.62 1.35 12.28
N VAL A 191 13.39 1.85 11.31
CA VAL A 191 12.93 2.08 9.95
C VAL A 191 13.78 1.30 8.96
N ILE A 192 13.12 0.61 8.05
CA ILE A 192 13.74 -0.23 7.02
C ILE A 192 13.49 0.42 5.66
N ASP A 193 14.53 0.96 5.03
CA ASP A 193 14.45 1.48 3.66
C ASP A 193 14.66 0.32 2.67
N LEU A 194 13.54 -0.10 2.07
CA LEU A 194 13.49 -1.08 1.01
C LEU A 194 13.55 -0.35 -0.34
N PRO A 195 14.06 -0.96 -1.42
CA PRO A 195 14.03 -0.35 -2.75
C PRO A 195 12.58 -0.09 -3.21
N GLY A 196 12.05 1.11 -2.94
CA GLY A 196 10.60 1.35 -2.81
C GLY A 196 9.71 0.92 -3.98
N ILE A 197 10.09 1.21 -5.23
CA ILE A 197 9.26 0.83 -6.41
C ILE A 197 9.25 -0.69 -6.63
N LYS A 198 10.35 -1.38 -6.31
CA LYS A 198 10.45 -2.84 -6.51
C LYS A 198 9.47 -3.59 -5.63
N LEU A 199 9.05 -3.03 -4.49
CA LEU A 199 8.01 -3.62 -3.66
C LEU A 199 6.72 -3.88 -4.43
N LEU A 200 6.42 -3.07 -5.44
CA LEU A 200 5.22 -3.21 -6.26
C LEU A 200 5.31 -4.38 -7.26
N ASP A 201 6.51 -4.83 -7.60
CA ASP A 201 6.72 -6.04 -8.41
C ASP A 201 6.24 -7.31 -7.67
N PHE A 202 6.02 -7.22 -6.35
CA PHE A 202 5.55 -8.32 -5.51
C PHE A 202 4.03 -8.32 -5.29
N ILE A 203 3.28 -7.43 -5.94
CA ILE A 203 1.83 -7.53 -5.99
C ILE A 203 1.47 -8.72 -6.90
N ASP A 204 1.44 -9.92 -6.33
CA ASP A 204 1.10 -11.18 -7.01
C ASP A 204 -0.34 -11.58 -6.66
N ILE A 205 -1.29 -10.76 -7.12
CA ILE A 205 -2.73 -11.02 -6.99
C ILE A 205 -3.37 -11.16 -8.36
N HIS A 206 -4.38 -12.01 -8.48
CA HIS A 206 -5.18 -12.05 -9.69
C HIS A 206 -6.03 -10.78 -9.79
N TYR A 207 -6.28 -10.28 -11.01
CA TYR A 207 -7.06 -9.04 -11.19
C TYR A 207 -8.43 -9.08 -10.50
N SER A 208 -9.03 -10.27 -10.36
CA SER A 208 -10.34 -10.44 -9.72
C SER A 208 -10.30 -10.33 -8.19
N GLU A 209 -9.11 -10.35 -7.61
CA GLU A 209 -8.87 -10.23 -6.18
C GLU A 209 -8.59 -8.79 -5.77
N ALA A 210 -8.25 -7.90 -6.72
CA ALA A 210 -7.92 -6.49 -6.45
C ALA A 210 -8.98 -5.77 -5.60
N ARG A 211 -10.27 -6.10 -5.80
CA ARG A 211 -11.40 -5.52 -5.04
C ARG A 211 -11.35 -5.80 -3.54
N LEU A 212 -10.65 -6.86 -3.12
CA LEU A 212 -10.56 -7.29 -1.72
C LEU A 212 -9.61 -6.41 -0.91
N PHE A 213 -8.76 -5.63 -1.58
CA PHE A 213 -7.72 -4.83 -0.95
C PHE A 213 -8.04 -3.33 -0.95
N TYR A 214 -9.31 -2.98 -1.15
CA TYR A 214 -9.87 -1.64 -1.01
C TYR A 214 -10.86 -1.66 0.17
N ARG A 215 -10.48 -1.08 1.31
CA ARG A 215 -11.26 -1.10 2.57
C ARG A 215 -12.70 -0.62 2.36
N GLU A 216 -12.85 0.45 1.59
CA GLU A 216 -14.13 1.06 1.31
C GLU A 216 -15.09 0.15 0.50
N PHE A 217 -14.56 -0.88 -0.19
CA PHE A 217 -15.39 -1.83 -0.93
C PHE A 217 -15.87 -2.98 -0.03
N GLU A 218 -15.09 -3.37 0.98
CA GLU A 218 -15.42 -4.49 1.87
C GLU A 218 -16.78 -4.28 2.55
N ALA A 219 -17.01 -3.08 3.08
CA ALA A 219 -18.28 -2.72 3.73
C ALA A 219 -19.49 -2.72 2.77
N LEU A 220 -19.26 -2.57 1.47
CA LEU A 220 -20.30 -2.44 0.45
C LEU A 220 -20.55 -3.74 -0.32
N ALA A 221 -19.56 -4.62 -0.40
CA ALA A 221 -19.63 -5.86 -1.16
C ALA A 221 -20.85 -6.75 -0.82
N PRO A 222 -21.29 -6.88 0.45
CA PRO A 222 -22.50 -7.66 0.78
C PRO A 222 -23.79 -7.13 0.16
N TYR A 223 -23.84 -5.86 -0.23
CA TYR A 223 -25.02 -5.22 -0.82
C TYR A 223 -25.05 -5.28 -2.34
N CYS A 224 -24.05 -5.88 -2.99
CA CYS A 224 -24.08 -6.13 -4.42
C CYS A 224 -25.07 -7.26 -4.75
N LYS A 225 -25.77 -7.14 -5.90
CA LYS A 225 -26.64 -8.21 -6.41
C LYS A 225 -25.89 -9.54 -6.61
N PHE A 226 -24.66 -9.46 -7.10
CA PHE A 226 -23.83 -10.61 -7.43
C PHE A 226 -22.75 -10.84 -6.38
N ASN A 227 -22.62 -12.09 -5.95
CA ASN A 227 -21.64 -12.53 -4.95
C ASN A 227 -20.18 -12.40 -5.41
N ASP A 228 -19.95 -12.45 -6.72
CA ASP A 228 -18.65 -12.37 -7.38
C ASP A 228 -18.44 -11.04 -8.11
N CYS A 229 -19.26 -10.03 -7.78
CA CYS A 229 -19.21 -8.69 -8.36
C CYS A 229 -17.78 -8.14 -8.30
N GLN A 230 -17.26 -7.77 -9.46
CA GLN A 230 -15.98 -7.08 -9.64
C GLN A 230 -16.13 -5.57 -9.52
N HIS A 231 -17.34 -5.06 -9.42
CA HIS A 231 -17.62 -3.63 -9.35
C HIS A 231 -17.21 -2.86 -10.61
N ILE A 232 -17.14 -3.50 -11.77
CA ILE A 232 -16.72 -2.88 -13.04
C ILE A 232 -17.94 -2.78 -13.96
N THR A 233 -18.33 -3.89 -14.58
CA THR A 233 -19.41 -3.92 -15.58
C THR A 233 -20.75 -4.32 -14.98
N GLU A 234 -20.79 -4.82 -13.74
CA GLU A 234 -21.99 -5.42 -13.16
C GLU A 234 -23.11 -4.41 -12.89
N ASP A 235 -24.33 -4.75 -13.25
CA ASP A 235 -25.52 -3.98 -12.87
C ASP A 235 -25.84 -4.15 -11.39
N GLN A 236 -26.52 -3.16 -10.79
CA GLN A 236 -26.93 -3.18 -9.38
C GLN A 236 -25.75 -3.46 -8.42
N CYS A 237 -24.65 -2.74 -8.65
CA CYS A 237 -23.43 -2.81 -7.84
C CYS A 237 -23.46 -1.73 -6.75
N ALA A 238 -23.43 -2.14 -5.48
CA ALA A 238 -23.45 -1.22 -4.34
C ALA A 238 -22.24 -0.27 -4.32
N VAL A 239 -21.07 -0.72 -4.76
CA VAL A 239 -19.86 0.12 -4.91
C VAL A 239 -20.07 1.22 -5.96
N LYS A 240 -20.68 0.91 -7.11
CA LYS A 240 -20.99 1.93 -8.13
C LYS A 240 -22.08 2.89 -7.68
N GLU A 241 -23.06 2.42 -6.91
CA GLU A 241 -24.07 3.30 -6.32
C GLU A 241 -23.49 4.21 -5.22
N ALA A 242 -22.60 3.69 -4.38
CA ALA A 242 -21.87 4.47 -3.39
C ALA A 242 -20.97 5.54 -4.05
N LEU A 243 -20.32 5.19 -5.18
CA LEU A 243 -19.58 6.15 -6.02
C LEU A 243 -20.49 7.28 -6.51
N LYS A 244 -21.67 6.97 -7.06
CA LYS A 244 -22.65 7.98 -7.52
C LYS A 244 -23.12 8.89 -6.38
N LYS A 245 -23.22 8.35 -5.16
CA LYS A 245 -23.64 9.08 -3.94
C LYS A 245 -22.48 9.84 -3.27
N GLY A 246 -21.27 9.79 -3.82
CA GLY A 246 -20.09 10.46 -3.23
C GLY A 246 -19.54 9.80 -1.96
N GLN A 247 -19.96 8.56 -1.66
CA GLN A 247 -19.45 7.79 -0.52
C GLN A 247 -18.10 7.14 -0.83
N ILE A 248 -17.84 6.86 -2.11
CA ILE A 248 -16.51 6.47 -2.62
C ILE A 248 -15.97 7.63 -3.43
N HIS A 249 -14.74 8.03 -3.15
CA HIS A 249 -14.09 9.08 -3.91
C HIS A 249 -13.73 8.59 -5.34
N PRO A 250 -14.00 9.37 -6.41
CA PRO A 250 -13.69 8.97 -7.78
C PRO A 250 -12.23 8.54 -8.00
N LEU A 251 -11.26 9.26 -7.41
CA LEU A 251 -9.84 8.91 -7.50
C LEU A 251 -9.53 7.48 -7.03
N ARG A 252 -10.22 7.00 -5.99
CA ARG A 252 -10.02 5.65 -5.44
C ARG A 252 -10.59 4.60 -6.38
N TYR A 253 -11.78 4.85 -6.93
CA TYR A 253 -12.40 3.94 -7.90
C TYR A 253 -11.63 3.89 -9.23
N GLU A 254 -11.14 5.03 -9.73
CA GLU A 254 -10.30 5.09 -10.92
C GLU A 254 -8.98 4.32 -10.72
N SER A 255 -8.35 4.48 -9.55
CA SER A 255 -7.15 3.72 -9.19
C SER A 255 -7.39 2.22 -9.15
N TYR A 256 -8.55 1.80 -8.61
CA TYR A 256 -8.97 0.40 -8.65
C TYR A 256 -9.05 -0.13 -10.08
N LEU A 257 -9.72 0.59 -10.98
CA LEU A 257 -9.82 0.19 -12.39
C LEU A 257 -8.45 0.09 -13.06
N ASN A 258 -7.58 1.08 -12.83
CA ASN A 258 -6.22 1.11 -13.37
C ASN A 258 -5.37 -0.06 -12.86
N LEU A 259 -5.54 -0.44 -11.59
CA LEU A 259 -4.86 -1.61 -11.02
C LEU A 259 -5.37 -2.90 -11.69
N VAL A 260 -6.69 -3.08 -11.82
CA VAL A 260 -7.27 -4.24 -12.49
C VAL A 260 -6.77 -4.36 -13.92
N GLU A 261 -6.77 -3.27 -14.68
CA GLU A 261 -6.28 -3.25 -16.06
C GLU A 261 -4.80 -3.62 -16.13
N SER A 262 -3.97 -3.02 -15.26
CA SER A 262 -2.57 -3.37 -15.14
C SER A 262 -2.39 -4.88 -14.89
N LEU A 263 -3.12 -5.45 -13.93
CA LEU A 263 -3.01 -6.88 -13.59
C LEU A 263 -3.49 -7.79 -14.72
N LYS A 264 -4.45 -7.37 -15.55
CA LYS A 264 -4.88 -8.11 -16.75
C LYS A 264 -3.82 -8.13 -17.84
N ASN A 265 -3.06 -7.04 -17.99
CA ASN A 265 -2.05 -6.91 -19.03
C ASN A 265 -0.74 -7.66 -18.71
N PHE A 266 -0.49 -7.96 -17.42
CA PHE A 266 0.69 -8.71 -16.96
C PHE A 266 0.41 -10.20 -16.64
N GLY A 267 -0.82 -10.69 -16.79
CA GLY A 267 -1.27 -12.02 -16.37
C GLY A 267 -1.68 -12.98 -17.47
#